data_AF-A0A9Q0ZA81-F1
#
_entry.id   AF-A0A9Q0ZA81-F1
#
_cell.length_a   1.000
_cell.length_b   1.000
_cell.length_c   1.000
_cell.angle_alpha   90.00
_cell.angle_beta   90.00
_cell.angle_gamma   90.00
#
_symmetry.space_group_name_H-M   'P 1'
#
loop_
_entity.id
_entity.type
_entity.pdbx_description
1 polymer ?
#
loop_
_entity_poly.entity_id
_entity_poly.type
_entity_poly.pdbx_seq_one_letter_code
_entity_poly.pdbx_strand_id
1 'polypeptide(L)' 'MVEEEKLMDVIDPVLKMKAGSLQIETVKALAFLALSCVEEKRQDRPSMKEVAEEIEYITTIATAREVEN' A
#
# COMPACT_ATOMS: atom_id res chain seq x y z
N MET A 1 -8.75 -6.98 -12.83
CA MET A 1 -7.40 -6.66 -12.32
C MET A 1 -7.20 -5.17 -12.49
N VAL A 2 -6.84 -4.47 -11.41
CA VAL A 2 -6.52 -3.03 -11.49
C VAL A 2 -5.15 -2.90 -12.18
N GLU A 3 -5.08 -2.07 -13.20
CA GLU A 3 -3.80 -1.75 -13.86
C GLU A 3 -2.98 -0.87 -12.90
N GLU A 4 -1.73 -1.25 -12.66
CA GLU A 4 -0.83 -0.56 -11.73
C GLU A 4 -0.65 0.93 -12.10
N GLU A 5 -0.77 1.25 -13.39
CA GLU A 5 -0.74 2.63 -13.91
C GLU A 5 -1.91 3.47 -13.38
N LYS A 6 -3.13 2.90 -13.30
CA LYS A 6 -4.32 3.60 -12.78
C LYS A 6 -4.23 3.84 -11.27
N LEU A 7 -3.46 3.03 -10.55
CA LEU A 7 -3.23 3.21 -9.11
C LEU A 7 -2.43 4.49 -8.83
N MET A 8 -1.55 4.88 -9.76
CA MET A 8 -0.76 6.11 -9.63
C MET A 8 -1.56 7.39 -9.82
N ASP A 9 -2.79 7.29 -10.35
CA ASP A 9 -3.69 8.42 -10.57
C ASP A 9 -4.55 8.74 -9.33
N VAL A 10 -4.70 7.79 -8.41
CA VAL A 10 -5.44 7.99 -7.16
C VAL A 10 -4.57 8.49 -6.00
N ILE A 11 -3.24 8.49 -6.16
CA ILE A 11 -2.32 9.02 -5.16
C ILE A 11 -2.42 10.55 -5.15
N ASP A 12 -2.53 11.13 -3.96
CA ASP A 12 -2.53 12.57 -3.76
C ASP A 12 -1.36 13.23 -4.52
N PRO A 13 -1.61 14.22 -5.41
CA PRO A 13 -0.57 14.86 -6.21
C PRO A 13 0.57 15.49 -5.40
N VAL A 14 0.27 16.00 -4.20
CA VAL A 14 1.26 16.59 -3.28
C VAL A 14 2.17 15.52 -2.71
N LEU A 15 1.62 14.34 -2.39
CA LEU A 15 2.42 13.20 -1.95
C LEU A 15 3.26 12.64 -3.11
N LYS A 16 2.68 12.51 -4.30
CA LYS A 16 3.37 12.03 -5.50
C LYS A 16 4.57 12.89 -5.90
N MET A 17 4.47 14.21 -5.73
CA MET A 17 5.57 15.14 -6.06
C MET A 17 6.74 15.09 -5.06
N LYS A 18 6.47 14.77 -3.80
CA LYS A 18 7.48 14.77 -2.71
C LYS A 18 7.99 13.37 -2.36
N ALA A 19 7.33 12.32 -2.83
CA ALA A 19 7.67 10.95 -2.55
C ALA A 19 8.89 10.50 -3.37
N GLY A 20 9.84 9.85 -2.69
CA GLY A 20 10.87 9.04 -3.34
C GLY A 20 10.31 7.70 -3.80
N SER A 21 11.15 6.92 -4.49
CA SER A 21 10.77 5.60 -5.01
C SER A 21 10.21 4.67 -3.94
N LEU A 22 10.85 4.63 -2.76
CA LEU A 22 10.41 3.82 -1.63
C LEU A 22 9.02 4.19 -1.16
N GLN A 23 8.74 5.49 -0.95
CA GLN A 23 7.42 5.93 -0.50
C GLN A 23 6.33 5.60 -1.53
N ILE A 24 6.64 5.71 -2.82
CA ILE A 24 5.72 5.30 -3.89
C ILE A 24 5.45 3.79 -3.83
N GLU A 25 6.46 2.94 -3.64
CA GLU A 25 6.28 1.50 -3.48
C GLU A 25 5.46 1.14 -2.24
N THR A 26 5.69 1.82 -1.11
CA THR A 26 4.89 1.65 0.12
C THR A 26 3.42 2.01 -0.11
N VAL A 27 3.14 3.13 -0.79
CA VAL A 27 1.76 3.55 -1.11
C VAL A 27 1.09 2.55 -2.05
N LYS A 28 1.81 2.01 -3.04
CA LYS A 28 1.29 0.95 -3.91
C LYS A 28 0.91 -0.30 -3.12
N ALA A 29 1.79 -0.77 -2.22
CA ALA A 29 1.51 -1.94 -1.39
C ALA A 29 0.25 -1.75 -0.53
N LEU A 30 0.12 -0.57 0.11
CA LEU A 30 -1.09 -0.22 0.88
C LEU A 30 -2.34 -0.18 0.01
N ALA A 31 -2.25 0.35 -1.21
CA ALA A 31 -3.40 0.42 -2.11
C ALA A 31 -3.84 -0.96 -2.61
N PHE A 32 -2.92 -1.90 -2.83
CA PHE A 32 -3.29 -3.30 -3.12
C PHE A 32 -3.96 -3.99 -1.94
N LEU A 33 -3.50 -3.75 -0.70
CA LEU A 33 -4.18 -4.23 0.50
C LEU A 33 -5.58 -3.60 0.65
N ALA A 34 -5.74 -2.32 0.33
CA ALA A 34 -7.04 -1.67 0.36
C ALA A 34 -8.00 -2.29 -0.66
N LEU A 35 -7.52 -2.67 -1.85
CA LEU A 35 -8.32 -3.36 -2.86
C LEU A 35 -8.85 -4.71 -2.35
N SER A 36 -8.00 -5.53 -1.70
CA SER A 36 -8.45 -6.81 -1.14
C SER A 36 -9.47 -6.61 -0.01
N CYS A 37 -9.36 -5.54 0.77
CA CYS A 37 -10.31 -5.21 1.83
C CYS A 37 -11.72 -4.87 1.31
N VAL A 38 -11.83 -4.38 0.07
CA VAL A 38 -13.10 -3.92 -0.54
C VAL A 38 -13.65 -4.88 -1.60
N GLU A 39 -13.14 -6.12 -1.64
CA GLU A 39 -13.66 -7.15 -2.55
C GLU A 39 -15.18 -7.30 -2.42
N GLU A 40 -15.86 -7.48 -3.56
CA GLU A 40 -17.32 -7.54 -3.62
C GLU A 40 -17.86 -8.69 -2.76
N LYS A 41 -17.17 -9.82 -2.82
CA LYS A 41 -17.50 -11.04 -2.09
C LYS A 41 -16.83 -11.03 -0.71
N ARG A 42 -17.63 -11.24 0.34
CA ARG A 42 -17.14 -11.22 1.73
C ARG A 42 -16.04 -12.23 2.00
N GLN A 43 -16.10 -13.42 1.40
CA GLN A 43 -15.11 -14.48 1.60
C GLN A 43 -13.75 -14.18 0.96
N ASP A 44 -13.70 -13.24 0.02
CA ASP A 44 -12.46 -12.83 -0.66
C ASP A 44 -11.76 -11.70 0.10
N ARG A 45 -12.42 -11.12 1.12
CA ARG A 45 -11.83 -10.10 1.99
C ARG A 45 -10.95 -10.76 3.06
N PRO A 46 -9.76 -10.18 3.35
CA PRO A 46 -8.96 -10.62 4.48
C PRO A 46 -9.68 -10.34 5.80
N SER A 47 -9.29 -11.07 6.84
CA SER A 47 -9.65 -10.74 8.20
C SER A 47 -8.94 -9.47 8.66
N MET A 48 -9.55 -8.70 9.58
CA MET A 48 -8.90 -7.50 10.13
C MET A 48 -7.59 -7.81 10.86
N LYS A 49 -7.38 -9.05 11.29
CA LYS A 49 -6.10 -9.51 11.84
C LYS A 49 -5.03 -9.53 10.76
N GLU A 50 -5.29 -10.20 9.63
CA GLU A 50 -4.37 -10.24 8.48
C GLU A 50 -4.11 -8.82 7.96
N VAL A 51 -5.13 -7.96 7.89
CA VAL A 51 -4.95 -6.56 7.49
C VAL A 51 -3.99 -5.82 8.43
N ALA A 52 -4.10 -6.01 9.74
CA ALA A 52 -3.21 -5.36 10.70
C ALA A 52 -1.76 -5.86 10.56
N GLU A 53 -1.57 -7.17 10.42
CA GLU A 53 -0.27 -7.80 10.23
C GLU A 53 0.41 -7.31 8.92
N GLU A 54 -0.35 -7.19 7.82
CA GLU A 54 0.18 -6.68 6.55
C GLU A 54 0.54 -5.18 6.61
N ILE A 55 -0.25 -4.36 7.31
CA ILE A 55 0.09 -2.93 7.50
C ILE A 55 1.38 -2.80 8.32
N GLU A 56 1.53 -3.57 9.39
CA GLU A 56 2.74 -3.59 10.22
C GLU A 56 3.97 -4.02 9.40
N TYR A 57 3.83 -5.04 8.57
CA TYR A 57 4.89 -5.50 7.67
C TYR A 57 5.32 -4.42 6.66
N ILE A 58 4.35 -3.81 5.95
CA ILE A 58 4.62 -2.77 4.95
C ILE A 58 5.30 -1.54 5.59
N THR A 59 4.85 -1.13 6.77
CA THR A 59 5.42 0.03 7.48
C THR A 59 6.80 -0.25 8.07
N THR A 60 7.05 -1.48 8.53
CA THR A 60 8.39 -1.92 8.97
C THR A 60 9.40 -1.83 7.82
N ILE A 61 9.04 -2.27 6.62
CA ILE A 61 9.93 -2.17 5.45
C ILE A 61 10.20 -0.71 5.08
N ALA A 62 9.16 0.13 5.13
CA ALA A 62 9.28 1.54 4.79
C ALA A 62 10.26 2.29 5.73
N THR A 63 10.28 1.92 7.01
CA THR A 63 11.13 2.56 8.04
C THR A 63 12.50 1.90 8.18
N ALA A 64 12.63 0.60 7.91
CA ALA A 64 13.90 -0.13 8.03
C ALA A 64 14.99 0.40 7.08
N ARG A 65 14.63 0.95 5.91
CA ARG A 65 15.58 1.54 4.95
C ARG A 65 16.10 2.93 5.33
N GLU A 66 15.56 3.56 6.37
CA GLU A 66 16.09 4.84 6.88
C GLU A 66 17.34 4.64 7.77
N VAL A 67 17.63 3.41 8.22
CA VAL A 67 18.74 3.10 9.16
C VAL A 67 20.07 2.85 8.43
N GLU A 68 20.06 2.71 7.10
CA GLU A 68 21.27 2.43 6.30
C GLU A 68 21.86 3.68 5.58
N ASN A 69 21.32 4.89 5.80
CA ASN A 69 21.83 6.13 5.20
C ASN A 69 22.47 7.08 6.23
#